data_AF-A0A1N7JIL6-F1
#
_entry.id   AF-A0A1N7JIL6-F1
#
_cell.length_a   1.000
_cell.length_b   1.000
_cell.length_c   1.000
_cell.angle_alpha   90.00
_cell.angle_beta   90.00
_cell.angle_gamma   90.00
#
_symmetry.space_group_name_H-M   'P 1'
#
loop_
_entity.id
_entity.type
_entity.pdbx_description
1 polymer ?
#
loop_
_entity_poly.entity_id
_entity_poly.type
_entity_poly.pdbx_seq_one_letter_code
_entity_poly.pdbx_strand_id
1 'polypeptide(L)'
;MARHSRKIDILNAASRIVSHQGIFNLTLEAVAKEAGISKGGLLYHFKTKEALVSGMVEHLANNYREKIQSHVNEDTEETGKWTRAFLNVTFNHGYPNKDWNAGLLAAKAVNPELLKPLHDAYREWQHNIENDGLDSVDATLIRLSTDGIWLSELFDVYQIEDYKKKQVYERLMDWLNNLQKENGEQSDTQPINR
;
A
#
# COMPACT_ATOMS: atom_id res chain seq x y z
N MET A 1 -3.01 -24.67 -6.48
CA MET A 1 -2.07 -23.65 -7.02
C MET A 1 -2.63 -22.94 -8.27
N ALA A 2 -3.15 -23.64 -9.30
CA ALA A 2 -3.65 -22.99 -10.53
C ALA A 2 -4.80 -21.97 -10.37
N ARG A 3 -5.71 -22.18 -9.40
CA ARG A 3 -6.89 -21.32 -9.17
C ARG A 3 -6.55 -19.94 -8.60
N HIS A 4 -5.56 -19.85 -7.71
CA HIS A 4 -5.12 -18.59 -7.11
C HIS A 4 -4.41 -17.71 -8.17
N SER A 5 -3.55 -18.33 -8.99
CA SER A 5 -2.94 -17.69 -10.15
C SER A 5 -3.99 -17.06 -11.06
N ARG A 6 -5.07 -17.79 -11.37
CA ARG A 6 -6.11 -17.29 -12.29
C ARG A 6 -6.89 -16.09 -11.73
N LYS A 7 -7.19 -16.06 -10.42
CA LYS A 7 -7.81 -14.88 -9.79
C LYS A 7 -6.91 -13.65 -9.98
N ILE A 8 -5.60 -13.81 -9.73
CA ILE A 8 -4.62 -12.73 -9.88
C ILE A 8 -4.50 -12.29 -11.34
N ASP A 9 -4.48 -13.21 -12.31
CA ASP A 9 -4.44 -12.86 -13.75
C ASP A 9 -5.61 -11.97 -14.16
N ILE A 10 -6.82 -12.27 -13.65
CA ILE A 10 -8.03 -11.47 -13.90
C ILE A 10 -7.90 -10.08 -13.26
N LEU A 11 -7.39 -9.98 -12.03
CA LEU A 11 -7.18 -8.71 -11.35
C LEU A 11 -6.10 -7.86 -12.04
N ASN A 12 -5.04 -8.47 -12.53
CA ASN A 12 -4.00 -7.82 -13.34
C ASN A 12 -4.60 -7.25 -14.64
N ALA A 13 -5.42 -8.05 -15.35
CA ALA A 13 -6.12 -7.60 -16.55
C ALA A 13 -7.05 -6.41 -16.27
N ALA A 14 -7.84 -6.49 -15.19
CA ALA A 14 -8.72 -5.40 -14.78
C ALA A 14 -7.92 -4.12 -14.44
N SER A 15 -6.81 -4.27 -13.74
CA SER A 15 -5.92 -3.17 -13.36
C SER A 15 -5.36 -2.46 -14.60
N ARG A 16 -4.83 -3.21 -15.58
CA ARG A 16 -4.34 -2.66 -16.85
C ARG A 16 -5.42 -1.90 -17.62
N ILE A 17 -6.65 -2.43 -17.67
CA ILE A 17 -7.76 -1.73 -18.33
C ILE A 17 -8.01 -0.37 -17.67
N VAL A 18 -8.10 -0.33 -16.34
CA VAL A 18 -8.36 0.94 -15.64
C VAL A 18 -7.19 1.92 -15.81
N SER A 19 -5.94 1.46 -15.66
CA SER A 19 -4.75 2.31 -15.83
C SER A 19 -4.60 2.88 -17.25
N HIS A 20 -4.80 2.05 -18.28
CA HIS A 20 -4.45 2.44 -19.65
C HIS A 20 -5.65 2.93 -20.47
N GLN A 21 -6.86 2.50 -20.11
CA GLN A 21 -8.09 2.77 -20.88
C GLN A 21 -9.12 3.55 -20.05
N GLY A 22 -8.90 3.72 -18.74
CA GLY A 22 -9.81 4.42 -17.85
C GLY A 22 -10.97 3.56 -17.33
N ILE A 23 -11.57 4.01 -16.23
CA ILE A 23 -12.55 3.22 -15.46
C ILE A 23 -13.84 2.90 -16.21
N PHE A 24 -14.25 3.73 -17.17
CA PHE A 24 -15.46 3.49 -17.96
C PHE A 24 -15.34 2.26 -18.87
N ASN A 25 -14.10 1.89 -19.25
CA ASN A 25 -13.83 0.69 -20.04
C ASN A 25 -13.75 -0.61 -19.20
N LEU A 26 -13.82 -0.51 -17.87
CA LEU A 26 -13.84 -1.68 -16.99
C LEU A 26 -15.20 -2.39 -17.07
N THR A 27 -15.28 -3.41 -17.93
CA THR A 27 -16.43 -4.31 -18.05
C THR A 27 -15.99 -5.77 -17.86
N LEU A 28 -16.90 -6.63 -17.42
CA LEU A 28 -16.60 -8.06 -17.26
C LEU A 28 -16.20 -8.72 -18.59
N GLU A 29 -16.77 -8.28 -19.72
CA GLU A 29 -16.34 -8.76 -21.04
C GLU A 29 -14.94 -8.27 -21.42
N ALA A 30 -14.64 -6.99 -21.21
CA ALA A 30 -13.31 -6.45 -21.50
C ALA A 30 -12.22 -7.15 -20.68
N VAL A 31 -12.50 -7.40 -19.39
CA VAL A 31 -11.56 -8.08 -18.50
C VAL A 31 -11.38 -9.55 -18.90
N ALA A 32 -12.46 -10.25 -19.28
CA ALA A 32 -12.35 -11.62 -19.78
C ALA A 32 -11.47 -11.69 -21.03
N LYS A 33 -11.65 -10.75 -21.97
CA LYS A 33 -10.85 -10.62 -23.18
C LYS A 33 -9.38 -10.33 -22.87
N GLU A 34 -9.11 -9.35 -22.02
CA GLU A 34 -7.76 -8.95 -21.60
C GLU A 34 -7.03 -10.06 -20.83
N ALA A 35 -7.74 -10.83 -20.02
CA ALA A 35 -7.20 -11.98 -19.30
C ALA A 35 -7.07 -13.25 -20.16
N GLY A 36 -7.52 -13.24 -21.41
CA GLY A 36 -7.49 -14.41 -22.30
C GLY A 36 -8.40 -15.56 -21.84
N ILE A 37 -9.55 -15.26 -21.23
CA ILE A 37 -10.50 -16.25 -20.72
C ILE A 37 -11.92 -16.05 -21.26
N SER A 38 -12.76 -17.09 -21.13
CA SER A 38 -14.17 -16.97 -21.46
C SER A 38 -14.93 -16.14 -20.40
N LYS A 39 -16.04 -15.53 -20.81
CA LYS A 39 -16.95 -14.82 -19.88
C LYS A 39 -17.43 -15.75 -18.75
N GLY A 40 -17.75 -17.01 -19.05
CA GLY A 40 -18.11 -18.01 -18.04
C GLY A 40 -16.96 -18.31 -17.06
N GLY A 41 -15.73 -18.39 -17.56
CA GLY A 41 -14.53 -18.55 -16.73
C GLY A 41 -14.30 -17.35 -15.81
N LEU A 42 -14.55 -16.12 -16.27
CA LEU A 42 -14.48 -14.93 -15.43
C LEU A 42 -15.57 -14.91 -14.36
N LEU A 43 -16.82 -15.18 -14.75
CA LEU A 43 -17.98 -15.17 -13.85
C LEU A 43 -17.89 -16.22 -12.73
N TYR A 44 -17.11 -17.27 -12.94
CA TYR A 44 -16.77 -18.24 -11.89
C TYR A 44 -15.97 -17.60 -10.74
N HIS A 45 -15.12 -16.60 -11.03
CA HIS A 45 -14.33 -15.88 -10.04
C HIS A 45 -15.02 -14.60 -9.54
N PHE A 46 -15.59 -13.82 -10.45
CA PHE A 46 -16.21 -12.53 -10.16
C PHE A 46 -17.56 -12.41 -10.86
N LYS A 47 -18.64 -12.58 -10.10
CA LYS A 47 -20.01 -12.59 -10.64
C LYS A 47 -20.50 -11.20 -11.09
N THR A 48 -19.95 -10.14 -10.51
CA THR A 48 -20.35 -8.75 -10.78
C THR A 48 -19.13 -7.84 -10.89
N LYS A 49 -19.34 -6.63 -11.42
CA LYS A 49 -18.30 -5.59 -11.49
C LYS A 49 -17.84 -5.17 -10.10
N GLU A 50 -18.76 -5.05 -9.15
CA GLU A 50 -18.48 -4.73 -7.75
C GLU A 50 -17.61 -5.82 -7.10
N ALA A 51 -17.92 -7.10 -7.34
CA ALA A 51 -17.11 -8.21 -6.83
C ALA A 51 -15.68 -8.19 -7.40
N LEU A 52 -15.53 -7.86 -8.69
CA LEU A 52 -14.23 -7.68 -9.33
C LEU A 52 -13.45 -6.53 -8.67
N VAL A 53 -14.08 -5.36 -8.53
CA VAL A 53 -13.45 -4.16 -7.95
C VAL A 53 -13.09 -4.39 -6.48
N SER A 54 -13.97 -5.01 -5.69
CA SER A 54 -13.65 -5.44 -4.32
C SER A 54 -12.42 -6.35 -4.29
N GLY A 55 -12.31 -7.27 -5.25
CA GLY A 55 -11.15 -8.14 -5.39
C GLY A 55 -9.86 -7.40 -5.74
N MET A 56 -9.94 -6.33 -6.54
CA MET A 56 -8.79 -5.46 -6.85
C MET A 56 -8.30 -4.75 -5.59
N VAL A 57 -9.20 -4.15 -4.81
CA VAL A 57 -8.85 -3.46 -3.56
C VAL A 57 -8.31 -4.42 -2.51
N GLU A 58 -8.93 -5.59 -2.33
CA GLU A 58 -8.47 -6.63 -1.42
C GLU A 58 -7.05 -7.09 -1.79
N HIS A 59 -6.79 -7.31 -3.08
CA HIS A 59 -5.49 -7.74 -3.55
C HIS A 59 -4.41 -6.70 -3.30
N LEU A 60 -4.70 -5.43 -3.58
CA LEU A 60 -3.81 -4.31 -3.27
C LEU A 60 -3.49 -4.25 -1.77
N ALA A 61 -4.52 -4.25 -0.92
CA ALA A 61 -4.36 -4.17 0.54
C ALA A 61 -3.52 -5.34 1.08
N ASN A 62 -3.80 -6.57 0.63
CA ASN A 62 -3.04 -7.74 1.06
C ASN A 62 -1.60 -7.70 0.57
N ASN A 63 -1.36 -7.22 -0.65
CA ASN A 63 0.00 -7.12 -1.17
C ASN A 63 0.85 -6.13 -0.36
N TYR A 64 0.30 -4.97 0.01
CA TYR A 64 0.98 -4.04 0.91
C TYR A 64 1.19 -4.63 2.31
N ARG A 65 0.15 -5.29 2.87
CA ARG A 65 0.23 -5.93 4.19
C ARG A 65 1.35 -6.96 4.24
N GLU A 66 1.44 -7.84 3.26
CA GLU A 66 2.48 -8.88 3.17
C GLU A 66 3.89 -8.26 3.14
N LYS A 67 4.08 -7.21 2.34
CA LYS A 67 5.39 -6.55 2.23
C LYS A 67 5.78 -5.82 3.50
N ILE A 68 4.86 -5.04 4.07
CA ILE A 68 5.09 -4.32 5.33
C ILE A 68 5.41 -5.35 6.42
N GLN A 69 4.63 -6.42 6.53
CA GLN A 69 4.88 -7.46 7.52
C GLN A 69 6.22 -8.17 7.32
N SER A 70 6.64 -8.43 6.07
CA SER A 70 7.97 -8.99 5.78
C SER A 70 9.07 -8.08 6.32
N HIS A 71 9.01 -6.78 6.01
CA HIS A 71 9.98 -5.81 6.50
C HIS A 71 9.97 -5.70 8.02
N VAL A 72 8.79 -5.71 8.66
CA VAL A 72 8.67 -5.70 10.14
C VAL A 72 9.31 -6.93 10.76
N ASN A 73 9.16 -8.11 10.14
CA ASN A 73 9.71 -9.36 10.65
C ASN A 73 11.24 -9.47 10.46
N GLU A 74 11.78 -8.80 9.45
CA GLU A 74 13.20 -8.78 9.12
C GLU A 74 13.98 -7.71 9.91
N ASP A 75 13.29 -6.71 10.45
CA ASP A 75 13.89 -5.61 11.20
C ASP A 75 14.21 -6.02 12.65
N THR A 76 15.48 -5.95 13.02
CA THR A 76 15.95 -6.30 14.38
C THR A 76 15.77 -5.17 15.38
N GLU A 77 15.56 -3.93 14.91
CA GLU A 77 15.41 -2.75 15.76
C GLU A 77 13.93 -2.56 16.11
N GLU A 78 13.52 -2.91 17.33
CA GLU A 78 12.10 -2.91 17.71
C GLU A 78 11.43 -1.53 17.61
N THR A 79 12.12 -0.47 18.02
CA THR A 79 11.60 0.90 17.95
C THR A 79 11.56 1.38 16.50
N GLY A 80 10.41 1.82 16.02
CA GLY A 80 10.22 2.42 14.70
C GLY A 80 10.14 1.42 13.54
N LYS A 81 10.02 0.11 13.81
CA LYS A 81 10.05 -0.93 12.78
C LYS A 81 8.86 -0.88 11.82
N TRP A 82 7.65 -0.60 12.31
CA TRP A 82 6.48 -0.40 11.45
C TRP A 82 6.62 0.85 10.59
N THR A 83 7.14 1.93 11.17
CA THR A 83 7.35 3.20 10.47
C THR A 83 8.41 3.04 9.37
N ARG A 84 9.54 2.37 9.67
CA ARG A 84 10.56 2.02 8.66
C ARG A 84 10.03 1.09 7.60
N ALA A 85 9.31 0.03 7.98
CA ALA A 85 8.73 -0.91 7.02
C ALA A 85 7.78 -0.20 6.05
N PHE A 86 6.91 0.68 6.54
CA PHE A 86 6.00 1.46 5.70
C PHE A 86 6.75 2.38 4.73
N LEU A 87 7.78 3.08 5.23
CA LEU A 87 8.64 3.95 4.44
C LEU A 87 9.38 3.17 3.34
N ASN A 88 9.96 2.01 3.68
CA ASN A 88 10.64 1.11 2.76
C ASN A 88 9.70 0.60 1.66
N VAL A 89 8.52 0.08 2.02
CA VAL A 89 7.57 -0.47 1.03
C VAL A 89 7.06 0.61 0.07
N THR A 90 6.85 1.83 0.56
CA THR A 90 6.30 2.91 -0.26
C THR A 90 7.35 3.54 -1.20
N PHE A 91 8.61 3.61 -0.78
CA PHE A 91 9.69 4.21 -1.59
C PHE A 91 10.52 3.20 -2.39
N ASN A 92 10.51 1.91 -2.07
CA ASN A 92 11.26 0.93 -2.83
C ASN A 92 10.47 0.54 -4.10
N HIS A 93 10.89 1.10 -5.24
CA HIS A 93 10.25 1.00 -6.56
C HIS A 93 10.37 -0.38 -7.23
N GLY A 94 10.55 -1.44 -6.46
CA GLY A 94 10.69 -2.80 -6.96
C GLY A 94 9.36 -3.48 -7.32
N TYR A 95 8.22 -2.78 -7.26
CA TYR A 95 6.92 -3.41 -7.48
C TYR A 95 6.38 -3.14 -8.88
N PRO A 96 6.43 -4.14 -9.78
CA PRO A 96 6.20 -3.95 -11.21
C PRO A 96 4.76 -3.61 -11.61
N ASN A 97 3.82 -3.55 -10.67
CA ASN A 97 2.39 -3.31 -10.95
C ASN A 97 1.86 -2.06 -10.24
N LYS A 98 2.31 -0.88 -10.70
CA LYS A 98 1.62 0.40 -10.36
C LYS A 98 0.13 0.36 -10.72
N ASP A 99 -0.25 -0.52 -11.64
CA ASP A 99 -1.63 -0.74 -12.08
C ASP A 99 -2.58 -1.16 -10.96
N TRP A 100 -2.13 -1.82 -9.89
CA TRP A 100 -3.05 -2.26 -8.84
C TRP A 100 -3.67 -1.10 -8.05
N ASN A 101 -3.02 0.07 -8.07
CA ASN A 101 -3.59 1.28 -7.50
C ASN A 101 -4.87 1.72 -8.23
N ALA A 102 -5.08 1.25 -9.47
CA ALA A 102 -6.30 1.48 -10.22
C ALA A 102 -7.54 0.86 -9.54
N GLY A 103 -7.35 -0.09 -8.62
CA GLY A 103 -8.41 -0.59 -7.74
C GLY A 103 -9.06 0.49 -6.87
N LEU A 104 -8.28 1.48 -6.38
CA LEU A 104 -8.84 2.61 -5.63
C LEU A 104 -9.74 3.48 -6.49
N LEU A 105 -9.25 3.84 -7.69
CA LEU A 105 -9.99 4.64 -8.65
C LEU A 105 -11.29 3.93 -9.05
N ALA A 106 -11.20 2.62 -9.29
CA ALA A 106 -12.34 1.79 -9.62
C ALA A 106 -13.37 1.72 -8.48
N ALA A 107 -12.92 1.52 -7.24
CA ALA A 107 -13.78 1.50 -6.08
C ALA A 107 -14.49 2.84 -5.89
N LYS A 108 -13.75 3.96 -5.95
CA LYS A 108 -14.33 5.29 -5.79
C LYS A 108 -15.39 5.62 -6.85
N ALA A 109 -15.20 5.15 -8.08
CA ALA A 109 -16.14 5.37 -9.19
C ALA A 109 -17.36 4.44 -9.15
N VAL A 110 -17.20 3.19 -8.70
CA VAL A 110 -18.29 2.19 -8.69
C VAL A 110 -19.11 2.29 -7.41
N ASN A 111 -18.45 2.16 -6.26
CA ASN A 111 -19.07 2.26 -4.94
C ASN A 111 -17.96 2.48 -3.89
N PRO A 112 -17.92 3.65 -3.23
CA PRO A 112 -16.91 3.96 -2.22
C PRO A 112 -16.79 2.95 -1.07
N GLU A 113 -17.86 2.21 -0.74
CA GLU A 113 -17.84 1.18 0.30
C GLU A 113 -16.88 0.02 -0.03
N LEU A 114 -16.54 -0.17 -1.31
CA LEU A 114 -15.59 -1.19 -1.75
C LEU A 114 -14.14 -0.89 -1.30
N LEU A 115 -13.87 0.30 -0.76
CA LEU A 115 -12.59 0.66 -0.15
C LEU A 115 -12.39 0.04 1.24
N LYS A 116 -13.40 -0.61 1.83
CA LYS A 116 -13.32 -1.19 3.18
C LYS A 116 -12.05 -2.04 3.43
N PRO A 117 -11.60 -2.95 2.54
CA PRO A 117 -10.38 -3.73 2.78
C PRO A 117 -9.14 -2.87 2.96
N LEU A 118 -9.05 -1.76 2.24
CA LEU A 118 -7.94 -0.80 2.35
C LEU A 118 -8.08 0.05 3.62
N HIS A 119 -9.29 0.49 3.97
CA HIS A 119 -9.53 1.19 5.23
C HIS A 119 -9.13 0.34 6.45
N ASP A 120 -9.47 -0.94 6.44
CA ASP A 120 -9.12 -1.88 7.51
C ASP A 120 -7.58 -2.03 7.59
N ALA A 121 -6.89 -2.12 6.44
CA ALA A 121 -5.42 -2.18 6.41
C ALA A 121 -4.76 -0.89 6.93
N TYR A 122 -5.25 0.29 6.52
CA TYR A 122 -4.73 1.57 7.02
C TYR A 122 -4.97 1.74 8.52
N ARG A 123 -6.11 1.28 9.05
CA ARG A 123 -6.38 1.30 10.50
C ARG A 123 -5.38 0.45 11.26
N GLU A 124 -5.08 -0.75 10.75
CA GLU A 124 -4.08 -1.66 11.32
C GLU A 124 -2.68 -1.03 11.29
N TRP A 125 -2.25 -0.52 10.13
CA TRP A 125 -0.93 0.12 10.00
C TRP A 125 -0.79 1.37 10.87
N GLN A 126 -1.81 2.23 10.91
CA GLN A 126 -1.79 3.42 11.75
C GLN A 126 -1.70 3.04 13.22
N HIS A 127 -2.48 2.06 13.68
CA HIS A 127 -2.39 1.58 15.06
C HIS A 127 -0.99 1.07 15.40
N ASN A 128 -0.38 0.28 14.53
CA ASN A 128 0.96 -0.23 14.78
C ASN A 128 2.02 0.87 14.76
N ILE A 129 1.94 1.83 13.82
CA ILE A 129 2.84 2.99 13.71
C ILE A 129 2.75 3.87 14.96
N GLU A 130 1.55 4.12 15.49
CA GLU A 130 1.35 4.92 16.72
C GLU A 130 1.89 4.22 17.97
N ASN A 131 2.10 2.90 17.93
CA ASN A 131 2.56 2.09 19.06
C ASN A 131 3.96 1.47 18.80
N ASP A 132 4.72 2.06 17.88
CA ASP A 132 6.01 1.55 17.39
C ASP A 132 7.21 2.03 18.23
N GLY A 133 6.97 2.63 19.41
CA GLY A 133 8.02 3.16 20.30
C GLY A 133 8.63 4.51 19.91
N LEU A 134 8.14 5.14 18.83
CA LEU A 134 8.43 6.54 18.48
C LEU A 134 7.35 7.48 19.04
N ASP A 135 7.60 8.80 19.00
CA ASP A 135 6.51 9.75 19.15
C ASP A 135 5.45 9.51 18.06
N SER A 136 4.19 9.39 18.47
CA SER A 136 3.11 8.96 17.58
C SER A 136 2.78 10.01 16.52
N VAL A 137 3.03 11.30 16.79
CA VAL A 137 2.81 12.38 15.83
C VAL A 137 3.92 12.35 14.79
N ASP A 138 5.19 12.24 15.20
CA ASP A 138 6.31 12.18 14.26
C ASP A 138 6.24 10.94 13.36
N ALA A 139 5.93 9.77 13.92
CA ALA A 139 5.73 8.55 13.15
C ALA A 139 4.58 8.71 12.12
N THR A 140 3.50 9.38 12.52
CA THR A 140 2.37 9.71 11.63
C THR A 140 2.75 10.70 10.54
N LEU A 141 3.59 11.71 10.83
CA LEU A 141 4.08 12.68 9.84
C LEU A 141 4.94 12.00 8.77
N ILE A 142 5.78 11.05 9.18
CA ILE A 142 6.58 10.25 8.25
C ILE A 142 5.66 9.44 7.32
N ARG A 143 4.68 8.73 7.85
CA ARG A 143 3.68 7.98 7.04
C ARG A 143 2.87 8.91 6.12
N LEU A 144 2.40 10.07 6.59
CA LEU A 144 1.65 11.00 5.74
C LEU A 144 2.48 11.50 4.56
N SER A 145 3.78 11.74 4.79
CA SER A 145 4.71 12.13 3.75
C SER A 145 4.87 11.04 2.69
N THR A 146 4.86 9.76 3.10
CA THR A 146 4.93 8.63 2.16
C THR A 146 3.65 8.49 1.33
N ASP A 147 2.48 8.61 1.97
CA ASP A 147 1.18 8.56 1.28
C ASP A 147 1.02 9.72 0.30
N GLY A 148 1.47 10.93 0.67
CA GLY A 148 1.37 12.12 -0.19
C GLY A 148 2.06 11.93 -1.53
N ILE A 149 3.27 11.35 -1.54
CA ILE A 149 4.03 11.05 -2.76
C ILE A 149 3.34 9.95 -3.57
N TRP A 150 2.88 8.89 -2.91
CA TRP A 150 2.20 7.80 -3.61
C TRP A 150 0.88 8.28 -4.25
N LEU A 151 0.08 9.08 -3.54
CA LEU A 151 -1.17 9.65 -4.06
C LEU A 151 -0.91 10.65 -5.19
N SER A 152 0.12 11.50 -5.08
CA SER A 152 0.43 12.47 -6.14
C SER A 152 0.81 11.79 -7.45
N GLU A 153 1.54 10.67 -7.37
CA GLU A 153 1.87 9.83 -8.53
C GLU A 153 0.65 9.04 -9.03
N LEU A 154 -0.19 8.51 -8.14
CA LEU A 154 -1.39 7.76 -8.53
C LEU A 154 -2.37 8.62 -9.35
N PHE A 155 -2.56 9.87 -8.96
CA PHE A 155 -3.46 10.78 -9.67
C PHE A 155 -2.77 11.56 -10.80
N ASP A 156 -1.50 11.29 -11.08
CA ASP A 156 -0.66 12.06 -12.01
C ASP A 156 -0.73 13.58 -11.76
N VAL A 157 -0.96 13.98 -10.50
CA VAL A 157 -1.00 15.39 -10.08
C VAL A 157 0.41 15.95 -10.05
N TYR A 158 1.37 15.13 -9.60
CA TYR A 158 2.77 15.48 -9.55
C TYR A 158 3.64 14.22 -9.54
N GLN A 159 4.57 14.14 -10.47
CA GLN A 159 5.63 13.14 -10.48
C GLN A 159 6.92 13.79 -9.95
N ILE A 160 7.33 13.34 -8.78
CA ILE A 160 8.60 13.72 -8.18
C ILE A 160 9.74 13.09 -8.99
N GLU A 161 10.79 13.85 -9.28
CA GLU A 161 11.96 13.33 -9.98
C GLU A 161 12.65 12.25 -9.12
N ASP A 162 13.13 11.17 -9.74
CA ASP A 162 13.68 10.01 -9.01
C ASP A 162 14.78 10.39 -8.01
N TYR A 163 15.68 11.31 -8.40
CA TYR A 163 16.73 11.78 -7.49
C TYR A 163 16.15 12.54 -6.28
N LYS A 164 15.08 13.31 -6.48
CA LYS A 164 14.42 14.05 -5.40
C LYS A 164 13.66 13.11 -4.49
N LYS A 165 12.99 12.10 -5.05
CA LYS A 165 12.32 11.04 -4.28
C LYS A 165 13.30 10.29 -3.41
N LYS A 166 14.49 9.97 -3.93
CA LYS A 166 15.60 9.39 -3.16
C LYS A 166 16.06 10.31 -2.02
N GLN A 167 16.25 11.61 -2.28
CA GLN A 167 16.63 12.57 -1.23
C GLN A 167 15.57 12.70 -0.13
N VAL A 168 14.28 12.67 -0.49
CA VAL A 168 13.19 12.70 0.49
C VAL A 168 13.19 11.42 1.33
N TYR A 169 13.35 10.25 0.71
CA TYR A 169 13.49 8.98 1.42
C TYR A 169 14.63 8.99 2.42
N GLU A 170 15.84 9.38 1.98
CA GLU A 170 17.03 9.47 2.83
C GLU A 170 16.78 10.41 4.01
N ARG A 171 16.15 11.57 3.77
CA ARG A 171 15.82 12.52 4.84
C ARG A 171 14.80 11.97 5.84
N LEU A 172 13.78 11.25 5.39
CA LEU A 172 12.79 10.64 6.28
C LEU A 172 13.40 9.50 7.11
N MET A 173 14.28 8.70 6.52
CA MET A 173 15.04 7.67 7.24
C MET A 173 15.97 8.28 8.29
N ASP A 174 16.71 9.34 7.94
CA ASP A 174 17.58 10.04 8.88
C ASP A 174 16.80 10.64 10.04
N TRP A 175 15.63 11.25 9.75
CA TRP A 175 14.75 11.78 10.79
C TRP A 175 14.28 10.67 11.73
N LEU A 176 13.79 9.56 11.18
CA LEU A 176 13.38 8.38 11.97
C LEU A 176 14.50 7.89 12.89
N ASN A 177 15.71 7.73 12.34
CA ASN A 177 16.87 7.23 13.10
C ASN A 177 17.28 8.17 14.24
N ASN A 178 17.07 9.49 14.09
CA ASN A 178 17.35 10.45 15.15
C ASN A 178 16.30 10.38 16.26
N LEU A 179 15.02 10.25 15.91
CA LEU A 179 13.94 10.06 16.90
C LEU A 179 14.17 8.82 17.78
N GLN A 180 14.71 7.74 17.20
CA GLN A 180 15.07 6.56 17.97
C GLN A 180 16.16 6.83 19.03
N LYS A 181 17.19 7.61 18.68
CA LYS A 181 18.31 7.92 19.59
C LYS A 181 17.85 8.79 20.76
N GLU A 182 17.01 9.79 20.47
CA GLU A 182 16.45 10.69 21.49
C GLU A 182 15.58 9.93 22.49
N ASN A 183 14.82 8.93 22.04
CA ASN A 183 14.06 8.04 22.92
C ASN A 183 14.97 7.13 23.77
N GLY A 184 16.08 6.64 23.23
CA GLY A 184 17.06 5.82 23.96
C GLY A 184 17.76 6.58 25.10
N GLU A 185 18.10 7.85 24.88
CA GLU A 185 18.75 8.71 25.89
C GLU A 185 17.81 9.09 27.05
N GLN A 186 16.51 9.19 26.79
CA GLN A 186 15.50 9.45 27.83
C GLN A 186 15.22 8.22 28.73
N SER A 187 15.41 7.00 28.22
CA SER A 187 15.26 5.77 29.03
C SER A 187 16.42 5.53 30.01
N ASP A 188 17.62 6.02 29.72
CA ASP A 188 18.82 5.83 30.57
C ASP A 188 18.95 6.86 31.71
N THR A 189 18.04 7.84 31.80
CA THR A 189 18.13 8.96 32.76
C THR A 189 17.16 8.90 33.94
N GLN A 190 16.45 7.78 34.20
CA GLN A 190 15.73 7.63 35.47
C GLN A 190 16.70 7.29 36.63
N PRO A 191 16.91 8.18 37.62
CA PRO A 191 17.71 7.86 38.78
C PRO A 191 16.98 6.83 39.65
N ILE A 192 17.70 5.78 40.02
CA ILE A 192 17.33 4.84 41.08
C ILE A 192 17.25 5.63 42.39
N ASN A 193 16.07 6.15 42.72
CA ASN A 193 15.81 6.68 44.06
C ASN A 193 15.52 5.50 44.99
N ARG A 194 16.50 5.19 45.85
CA ARG A 194 16.32 4.49 47.13
C ARG A 194 16.39 5.51 48.25
#